data_AF-A0A9E3P2U0-F1
#
_entry.id   AF-A0A9E3P2U0-F1
#
_cell.length_a   1.000
_cell.length_b   1.000
_cell.length_c   1.000
_cell.angle_alpha   90.00
_cell.angle_beta   90.00
_cell.angle_gamma   90.00
#
_symmetry.space_group_name_H-M   'P 1'
#
loop_
_entity.id
_entity.type
_entity.pdbx_description
1 polymer ?
#
loop_
_entity_poly.entity_id
_entity_poly.type
_entity_poly.pdbx_seq_one_letter_code
_entity_poly.pdbx_strand_id
1 'polypeptide(L)'
;MLTTAYLLAWARALLFTQIVEAPLYRAALGVGWGKALAASAVTHPFVWFVFPPLAARFEIAYLPCAIVSELFAWLVEAAFFVKICGVRPGRAIAFSLLANAASVALGQASRALFGLP
;
A
#
# COMPACT_ATOMS: atom_id res chain seq x y z
N MET A 1 -3.16 8.77 21.63
CA MET A 1 -3.69 7.45 22.03
C MET A 1 -4.32 6.80 20.81
N LEU A 2 -4.14 5.49 20.62
CA LEU A 2 -4.83 4.76 19.56
C LEU A 2 -6.33 4.77 19.87
N THR A 3 -7.13 5.30 18.96
CA THR A 3 -8.60 5.34 19.10
C THR A 3 -9.23 4.25 18.25
N THR A 4 -10.43 3.80 18.63
CA THR A 4 -11.22 2.87 17.81
C THR A 4 -11.47 3.41 16.41
N ALA A 5 -11.70 4.72 16.29
CA ALA A 5 -11.89 5.39 15.01
C ALA A 5 -10.64 5.29 14.12
N TYR A 6 -9.45 5.47 14.70
CA TYR A 6 -8.19 5.33 13.97
C TYR A 6 -7.96 3.89 13.51
N LEU A 7 -8.20 2.91 14.37
CA LEU A 7 -8.09 1.49 14.02
C LEU A 7 -9.07 1.09 12.90
N LEU A 8 -10.29 1.62 12.93
CA LEU A 8 -11.28 1.37 11.89
C LEU A 8 -10.90 2.02 10.55
N ALA A 9 -10.40 3.26 10.58
CA ALA A 9 -9.90 3.92 9.38
C ALA A 9 -8.72 3.17 8.76
N TRP A 10 -7.77 2.75 9.60
CA TRP A 10 -6.65 1.92 9.20
C TRP A 10 -7.10 0.60 8.56
N ALA A 11 -8.01 -0.13 9.20
CA ALA A 11 -8.50 -1.41 8.69
C ALA A 11 -9.24 -1.25 7.34
N ARG A 12 -10.01 -0.17 7.18
CA ARG A 12 -10.68 0.16 5.90
C ARG A 12 -9.66 0.47 4.79
N ALA A 13 -8.64 1.27 5.08
CA ALA A 13 -7.58 1.58 4.13
C ALA A 13 -6.83 0.31 3.71
N LEU A 14 -6.46 -0.54 4.67
CA LEU A 14 -5.81 -1.82 4.37
C LEU A 14 -6.69 -2.74 3.52
N LEU A 15 -7.98 -2.86 3.84
CA LEU A 15 -8.91 -3.67 3.05
C LEU A 15 -9.05 -3.14 1.62
N PHE A 16 -9.15 -1.81 1.47
CA PHE A 16 -9.23 -1.17 0.17
C PHE A 16 -7.98 -1.43 -0.67
N THR A 17 -6.79 -1.26 -0.09
CA THR A 17 -5.52 -1.62 -0.73
C THR A 17 -5.55 -3.07 -1.22
N GLN A 18 -5.98 -4.01 -0.37
CA GLN A 18 -6.04 -5.43 -0.75
C GLN A 18 -6.99 -5.70 -1.92
N ILE A 19 -8.14 -5.02 -1.95
CA ILE A 19 -9.12 -5.12 -3.04
C ILE A 19 -8.55 -4.59 -4.35
N VAL A 20 -7.70 -3.56 -4.31
CA VAL A 20 -7.11 -2.95 -5.52
C VAL A 20 -5.85 -3.70 -5.98
N GLU A 21 -4.87 -3.89 -5.09
CA GLU A 21 -3.53 -4.33 -5.47
C GLU A 21 -3.43 -5.84 -5.68
N ALA A 22 -4.04 -6.66 -4.82
CA ALA A 22 -3.88 -8.10 -4.90
C ALA A 22 -4.39 -8.71 -6.22
N PRO A 23 -5.53 -8.27 -6.80
CA PRO A 23 -5.94 -8.72 -8.14
C PRO A 23 -4.92 -8.33 -9.23
N LEU A 24 -4.34 -7.13 -9.15
CA LEU A 24 -3.33 -6.67 -10.11
C LEU A 24 -2.07 -7.50 -10.01
N TYR A 25 -1.59 -7.80 -8.80
CA TYR A 25 -0.44 -8.68 -8.60
C TYR A 25 -0.67 -10.07 -9.15
N ARG A 26 -1.83 -10.67 -8.84
CA ARG A 26 -2.17 -11.98 -9.37
C ARG A 26 -2.21 -12.00 -10.89
N ALA A 27 -2.88 -11.01 -11.51
CA ALA A 27 -3.05 -10.96 -12.95
C ALA A 27 -1.73 -10.65 -13.69
N ALA A 28 -0.96 -9.66 -13.22
CA ALA A 28 0.23 -9.17 -13.92
C ALA A 28 1.50 -9.97 -13.63
N LEU A 29 1.63 -10.51 -12.41
CA LEU A 29 2.81 -11.25 -11.97
C LEU A 29 2.60 -12.77 -11.93
N GLY A 30 1.36 -13.25 -12.10
CA GLY A 30 1.05 -14.69 -12.13
C GLY A 30 1.24 -15.39 -10.79
N VAL A 31 1.25 -14.64 -9.68
CA VAL A 31 1.45 -15.17 -8.32
C VAL A 31 0.13 -15.68 -7.72
N GLY A 32 0.22 -16.63 -6.78
CA GLY A 32 -0.94 -17.09 -6.02
C GLY A 32 -1.52 -16.01 -5.09
N TRP A 33 -2.81 -16.10 -4.77
CA TRP A 33 -3.51 -15.13 -3.91
C TRP A 33 -2.82 -14.86 -2.58
N GLY A 34 -2.31 -15.90 -1.92
CA GLY A 34 -1.58 -15.72 -0.65
C GLY A 34 -0.37 -14.80 -0.78
N LYS A 35 0.38 -14.89 -1.89
CA LYS A 35 1.53 -14.00 -2.14
C LYS A 35 1.10 -12.61 -2.59
N ALA A 36 0.05 -12.52 -3.41
CA ALA A 36 -0.52 -11.25 -3.83
C ALA A 36 -1.01 -10.42 -2.63
N LEU A 37 -1.73 -11.05 -1.70
CA LEU A 37 -2.21 -10.40 -0.47
C LEU A 37 -1.06 -10.08 0.49
N ALA A 38 -0.09 -10.98 0.61
CA ALA A 38 1.02 -10.84 1.55
C ALA A 38 1.91 -9.61 1.25
N ALA A 39 2.12 -9.29 -0.03
CA ALA A 39 2.90 -8.13 -0.44
C ALA A 39 2.39 -6.84 0.24
N SER A 40 1.12 -6.48 -0.01
CA SER A 40 0.51 -5.29 0.57
C SER A 40 0.23 -5.43 2.08
N ALA A 41 0.01 -6.66 2.58
CA ALA A 41 -0.22 -6.90 4.01
C ALA A 41 1.02 -6.65 4.87
N VAL A 42 2.22 -6.75 4.30
CA VAL A 42 3.49 -6.46 5.01
C VAL A 42 3.80 -4.96 5.00
N THR A 43 3.40 -4.23 3.95
CA THR A 43 3.77 -2.83 3.76
C THR A 43 2.72 -1.85 4.27
N HIS A 44 1.44 -2.05 3.95
CA HIS A 44 0.40 -1.07 4.21
C HIS A 44 -0.02 -0.91 5.67
N PRO A 45 0.24 -1.87 6.59
CA PRO A 45 0.22 -1.54 8.00
C PRO A 45 1.17 -0.40 8.35
N PHE A 46 2.36 -0.32 7.74
CA PHE A 46 3.27 0.81 7.99
C PHE A 46 2.74 2.10 7.38
N VAL A 47 2.32 2.06 6.11
CA VAL A 47 1.79 3.24 5.37
C VAL A 47 0.65 3.90 6.14
N TRP A 48 -0.33 3.10 6.60
CA TRP A 48 -1.54 3.66 7.20
C TRP A 48 -1.51 3.75 8.72
N PHE A 49 -0.67 2.97 9.41
CA PHE A 49 -0.64 2.95 10.88
C PHE A 49 0.59 3.61 11.49
N VAL A 50 1.76 3.52 10.84
CA VAL A 50 3.06 3.91 11.41
C VAL A 50 3.51 5.27 10.89
N PHE A 51 3.45 5.51 9.59
CA PHE A 51 3.89 6.78 9.00
C PHE A 51 3.07 8.00 9.49
N PRO A 52 1.73 7.96 9.61
CA PRO A 52 0.96 9.12 10.05
C PRO A 52 1.32 9.63 11.46
N PRO A 53 1.40 8.79 12.52
CA PRO A 53 1.81 9.28 13.84
C PRO A 53 3.29 9.70 13.86
N LEU A 54 4.14 9.09 13.04
CA LEU A 54 5.55 9.50 12.91
C LEU A 54 5.65 10.91 12.31
N ALA A 55 4.91 11.16 11.23
CA ALA A 55 4.85 12.48 10.60
C ALA A 55 4.28 13.54 11.54
N ALA A 56 3.20 13.22 12.27
CA ALA A 56 2.65 14.12 13.29
C ALA A 56 3.68 14.45 14.39
N ARG A 57 4.46 13.46 14.84
CA ARG A 57 5.49 13.66 15.87
C ARG A 57 6.64 14.55 15.40
N PHE A 58 7.02 14.46 14.14
CA PHE A 58 8.12 15.22 13.54
C PHE A 58 7.65 16.44 12.73
N GLU A 59 6.37 16.82 12.85
CA GLU A 59 5.76 17.95 12.14
C GLU A 59 5.97 17.89 10.61
N ILE A 60 6.02 16.68 10.05
CA ILE A 60 6.16 16.45 8.62
C ILE A 60 4.81 16.68 7.95
N ALA A 61 4.78 17.54 6.95
CA ALA A 61 3.58 17.78 6.16
C ALA A 61 3.06 16.50 5.50
N TYR A 62 1.75 16.46 5.24
CA TYR A 62 1.07 15.29 4.69
C TYR A 62 1.69 14.79 3.37
N LEU A 63 1.96 15.69 2.42
CA LEU A 63 2.44 15.31 1.10
C LEU A 63 3.83 14.62 1.14
N PRO A 64 4.87 15.18 1.79
CA PRO A 64 6.14 14.47 1.98
C PRO A 64 5.98 13.12 2.70
N CYS A 65 5.14 13.05 3.73
CA CYS A 65 4.88 11.80 4.43
C CYS A 65 4.28 10.74 3.50
N ALA A 66 3.26 11.11 2.72
CA ALA A 66 2.62 10.24 1.74
C ALA A 66 3.64 9.73 0.72
N ILE A 67 4.42 10.61 0.08
CA ILE A 67 5.45 10.24 -0.90
C ILE A 67 6.42 9.22 -0.32
N VAL A 68 6.97 9.47 0.88
CA VAL A 68 7.93 8.55 1.50
C VAL A 68 7.28 7.21 1.82
N SER A 69 6.06 7.20 2.34
CA SER A 69 5.36 5.96 2.68
C SER A 69 5.01 5.11 1.46
N GLU A 70 4.60 5.72 0.35
CA GLU A 70 4.29 5.00 -0.89
C GLU A 70 5.56 4.49 -1.58
N LEU A 71 6.65 5.28 -1.57
CA LEU A 71 7.96 4.81 -2.05
C LEU A 71 8.45 3.60 -1.24
N PHE A 72 8.25 3.62 0.09
CA PHE A 72 8.55 2.47 0.94
C PHE A 72 7.74 1.24 0.52
N ALA A 73 6.41 1.37 0.38
CA ALA A 73 5.54 0.26 0.00
C ALA A 73 5.94 -0.34 -1.35
N TRP A 74 6.07 0.51 -2.36
CA TRP A 74 6.46 0.12 -3.72
C TRP A 74 7.78 -0.68 -3.74
N LEU A 75 8.83 -0.16 -3.10
CA LEU A 75 10.15 -0.80 -3.15
C LEU A 75 10.19 -2.10 -2.36
N VAL A 76 9.50 -2.18 -1.22
CA VAL A 76 9.44 -3.39 -0.40
C VAL A 76 8.62 -4.48 -1.11
N GLU A 77 7.52 -4.13 -1.75
CA GLU A 77 6.70 -5.07 -2.52
C GLU A 77 7.45 -5.60 -3.76
N ALA A 78 8.12 -4.71 -4.49
CA ALA A 78 9.00 -5.11 -5.58
C ALA A 78 10.09 -6.08 -5.09
N ALA A 79 10.75 -5.77 -3.97
CA ALA A 79 11.74 -6.64 -3.36
C ALA A 79 11.14 -7.99 -2.93
N PHE A 80 9.92 -7.99 -2.36
CA PHE A 80 9.19 -9.20 -1.99
C PHE A 80 8.96 -10.08 -3.22
N PHE A 81 8.45 -9.54 -4.32
CA PHE A 81 8.20 -10.35 -5.52
C PHE A 81 9.49 -10.87 -6.17
N VAL A 82 10.58 -10.10 -6.14
CA VAL A 82 11.89 -10.56 -6.61
C VAL A 82 12.42 -11.70 -5.74
N LYS A 83 12.47 -11.51 -4.42
CA LYS A 83 13.18 -12.41 -3.50
C LYS A 83 12.35 -13.63 -3.11
N ILE A 84 11.03 -13.47 -2.99
CA ILE A 84 10.14 -14.51 -2.48
C ILE A 84 9.40 -15.24 -3.61
N CYS A 85 9.09 -14.54 -4.71
CA CYS A 85 8.32 -15.10 -5.81
C CYS A 85 9.15 -15.36 -7.08
N GLY A 86 10.44 -14.98 -7.10
CA GLY A 86 11.32 -15.18 -8.26
C GLY A 86 10.93 -14.36 -9.49
N VAL A 87 10.15 -13.29 -9.31
CA VAL A 87 9.75 -12.39 -10.41
C VAL A 87 10.97 -11.61 -10.90
N ARG A 88 11.12 -11.44 -12.22
CA ARG A 88 12.19 -10.63 -12.80
C ARG A 88 12.17 -9.20 -12.25
N PRO A 89 13.31 -8.61 -11.82
CA PRO A 89 13.34 -7.30 -11.16
C PRO A 89 12.59 -6.19 -11.88
N GLY A 90 12.80 -6.02 -13.20
CA GLY A 90 12.11 -5.00 -13.97
C GLY A 90 10.58 -5.15 -13.97
N ARG A 91 10.07 -6.39 -14.02
CA ARG A 91 8.63 -6.66 -13.92
C ARG A 91 8.11 -6.39 -12.50
N ALA A 92 8.82 -6.84 -11.49
CA ALA A 92 8.43 -6.62 -10.10
C ALA A 92 8.35 -5.12 -9.78
N ILE A 93 9.37 -4.34 -10.18
CA ILE A 93 9.39 -2.88 -10.00
C ILE A 93 8.22 -2.23 -10.74
N ALA A 94 8.05 -2.53 -12.03
CA ALA A 94 7.02 -1.89 -12.85
C ALA A 94 5.59 -2.19 -12.36
N PHE A 95 5.28 -3.47 -12.09
CA PHE A 95 3.92 -3.84 -11.67
C PHE A 95 3.62 -3.50 -10.21
N SER A 96 4.62 -3.46 -9.32
CA SER A 96 4.44 -2.91 -7.97
C SER A 96 4.18 -1.41 -8.01
N LEU A 97 4.85 -0.67 -8.91
CA LEU A 97 4.56 0.76 -9.09
C LEU A 97 3.13 0.97 -9.59
N LEU A 98 2.72 0.19 -10.60
CA LEU A 98 1.39 0.33 -11.19
C LEU A 98 0.28 -0.01 -10.20
N ALA A 99 0.44 -1.08 -9.41
CA ALA A 99 -0.54 -1.46 -8.40
C ALA A 99 -0.62 -0.42 -7.27
N ASN A 100 0.52 0.01 -6.72
CA ASN A 100 0.57 1.04 -5.69
C ASN A 100 0.01 2.39 -6.19
N ALA A 101 0.38 2.82 -7.41
CA ALA A 101 -0.16 4.04 -8.00
C ALA A 101 -1.69 3.94 -8.22
N ALA A 102 -2.20 2.79 -8.64
CA ALA A 102 -3.64 2.56 -8.76
C ALA A 102 -4.34 2.62 -7.38
N SER A 103 -3.74 2.02 -6.35
CA SER A 103 -4.21 2.05 -4.96
C SER A 103 -4.32 3.50 -4.45
N VAL A 104 -3.26 4.29 -4.61
CA VAL A 104 -3.23 5.71 -4.25
C VAL A 104 -4.28 6.51 -5.02
N ALA A 105 -4.32 6.37 -6.36
CA ALA A 105 -5.23 7.14 -7.20
C ALA A 105 -6.69 6.83 -6.87
N LEU A 106 -7.04 5.55 -6.75
CA LEU A 106 -8.39 5.11 -6.41
C LEU A 106 -8.76 5.47 -4.98
N GLY A 107 -7.82 5.41 -4.03
CA GLY A 107 -8.04 5.86 -2.65
C GLY A 107 -8.35 7.35 -2.59
N GLN A 108 -7.55 8.19 -3.24
CA GLN A 108 -7.81 9.63 -3.30
C GLN A 108 -9.14 9.96 -3.98
N ALA A 109 -9.48 9.25 -5.07
CA ALA A 109 -10.78 9.39 -5.72
C ALA A 109 -11.94 8.95 -4.80
N SER A 110 -11.80 7.82 -4.11
CA SER A 110 -12.80 7.31 -3.17
C SER A 110 -13.02 8.29 -2.01
N ARG A 111 -11.93 8.83 -1.46
CA ARG A 111 -11.98 9.86 -0.42
C ARG A 111 -12.66 11.13 -0.89
N ALA A 112 -12.38 11.58 -2.12
CA ALA A 112 -13.01 12.77 -2.69
C ALA A 112 -14.52 12.60 -2.94
N LEU A 113 -14.95 11.40 -3.32
CA LEU A 113 -16.35 11.12 -3.67
C LEU A 113 -17.21 10.67 -2.48
N PHE A 114 -16.64 9.91 -1.54
CA PHE A 114 -17.39 9.20 -0.50
C PHE A 114 -16.87 9.47 0.93
N GLY A 115 -15.75 10.19 1.08
CA GLY A 115 -15.13 10.46 2.38
C GLY A 115 -14.51 9.22 3.05
N LEU A 116 -14.40 8.10 2.33
CA LEU A 116 -13.91 6.80 2.79
C LEU A 116 -13.26 6.05 1.63
N PRO A 117 -12.37 5.09 1.93
CA PRO A 117 -11.08 5.33 2.58
C PRO A 117 -10.14 6.19 1.72
#